data_AF-A0A257ZLN7-F1
#
_entry.id   AF-A0A257ZLN7-F1
#
_cell.length_a   1.000
_cell.length_b   1.000
_cell.length_c   1.000
_cell.angle_alpha   90.00
_cell.angle_beta   90.00
_cell.angle_gamma   90.00
#
_symmetry.space_group_name_H-M   'P 1'
#
loop_
_entity.id
_entity.type
_entity.pdbx_description
1 polymer ?
#
loop_
_entity_poly.entity_id
_entity_poly.type
_entity_poly.pdbx_seq_one_letter_code
_entity_poly.pdbx_strand_id
1 'polypeptide(L)'
;MPVKKSYIDEDGEVSELDEAFFREAKPTSEFPELVELLTRHGKWGRPPLPPEARKKRVTLHLDPDVLDRLKADGKGWQTRANAALRKALGL
;
A
#
# COMPACT_ATOMS: atom_id res chain seq x y z
N MET A 1 13.79 -1.75 40.58
CA MET A 1 13.37 -2.24 39.25
C MET A 1 14.52 -1.97 38.30
N PRO A 2 14.93 -2.91 37.42
CA PRO A 2 16.04 -2.66 36.52
C PRO A 2 15.70 -1.50 35.59
N VAL A 3 16.61 -0.52 35.48
CA VAL A 3 16.47 0.65 34.62
C VAL A 3 16.57 0.17 33.17
N LYS A 4 15.51 0.36 32.37
CA LYS A 4 15.54 0.05 30.94
C LYS A 4 16.51 1.00 30.24
N LYS A 5 17.35 0.46 29.36
CA LYS A 5 18.20 1.25 28.45
C LYS A 5 17.30 2.21 27.66
N SER A 6 17.56 3.52 27.74
CA SER A 6 16.94 4.50 26.85
C SER A 6 17.62 4.41 25.48
N TYR A 7 16.83 4.43 24.41
CA TYR A 7 17.32 4.50 23.02
C TYR A 7 17.35 5.94 22.50
N ILE A 8 17.06 6.91 23.37
CA ILE A 8 17.10 8.34 23.09
C ILE A 8 18.04 8.94 24.13
N ASP A 9 19.07 9.66 23.68
CA ASP A 9 20.03 10.34 24.56
C ASP A 9 19.52 11.71 25.03
N GLU A 10 20.34 12.43 25.80
CA GLU A 10 19.97 13.74 26.39
C GLU A 10 19.78 14.84 25.33
N ASP A 11 20.41 14.68 24.16
CA ASP A 11 20.28 15.59 23.02
C ASP A 11 19.09 15.22 22.12
N GLY A 12 18.42 14.09 22.40
CA GLY A 12 17.25 13.61 21.65
C GLY A 12 17.61 12.75 20.45
N GLU A 13 18.89 12.38 20.29
CA GLU A 13 19.35 11.54 19.19
C GLU A 13 18.98 10.08 19.45
N VAL A 14 18.57 9.40 18.38
CA VAL A 14 18.12 8.00 18.43
C VAL A 14 19.33 7.09 18.24
N SER A 15 19.61 6.27 19.25
CA SER A 15 20.64 5.24 19.18
C SER A 15 20.26 4.11 18.20
N GLU A 16 21.25 3.49 17.58
CA GLU A 16 21.01 2.34 16.70
C GLU A 16 20.35 1.17 17.45
N LEU A 17 19.44 0.48 16.77
CA LEU A 17 18.81 -0.74 17.26
C LEU A 17 19.79 -1.91 17.10
N ASP A 18 20.40 -2.31 18.20
CA ASP A 18 21.39 -3.39 18.27
C ASP A 18 20.74 -4.78 18.40
N GLU A 19 21.57 -5.83 18.41
CA GLU A 19 21.10 -7.22 18.52
C GLU A 19 20.37 -7.50 19.84
N ALA A 20 20.71 -6.79 20.93
CA ALA A 20 20.06 -6.95 22.21
C ALA A 20 18.61 -6.44 22.16
N PHE A 21 18.35 -5.34 21.45
CA PHE A 21 16.99 -4.87 21.18
C PHE A 21 16.14 -5.96 20.52
N PHE A 22 16.64 -6.56 19.44
CA PHE A 22 15.88 -7.58 18.70
C PHE A 22 15.70 -8.88 19.49
N ARG A 23 16.62 -9.22 20.38
CA ARG A 23 16.50 -10.38 21.27
C ARG A 23 15.39 -10.21 22.30
N GLU A 24 15.19 -8.99 22.79
CA GLU A 24 14.10 -8.66 23.73
C GLU A 24 12.78 -8.31 23.04
N ALA A 25 12.81 -8.10 21.71
CA ALA A 25 11.62 -7.79 20.94
C ALA A 25 10.60 -8.93 21.01
N LYS A 26 9.35 -8.57 21.26
CA LYS A 26 8.23 -9.50 21.41
C LYS A 26 7.30 -9.40 20.21
N PRO A 27 6.73 -10.52 19.74
CA PRO A 27 5.72 -10.48 18.70
C PRO A 27 4.49 -9.73 19.21
N THR A 28 3.80 -9.04 18.30
CA THR A 28 2.62 -8.24 18.64
C THR A 28 1.52 -9.04 19.33
N SER A 29 1.46 -10.36 19.09
CA SER A 29 0.54 -11.29 19.74
C SER A 29 0.69 -11.36 21.27
N GLU A 30 1.84 -10.98 21.81
CA GLU A 30 2.07 -10.92 23.27
C GLU A 30 1.50 -9.67 23.93
N PHE A 31 0.90 -8.74 23.16
CA PHE A 31 0.33 -7.49 23.67
C PHE A 31 -1.17 -7.44 23.37
N PRO A 32 -2.04 -7.89 24.30
CA PRO A 32 -3.48 -7.99 24.06
C PRO A 32 -4.14 -6.68 23.58
N GLU A 33 -3.74 -5.54 24.14
CA GLU A 33 -4.24 -4.22 23.74
C GLU A 33 -3.89 -3.87 22.29
N LEU A 34 -2.68 -4.23 21.84
CA LEU A 34 -2.26 -4.02 20.44
C LEU A 34 -3.01 -4.96 19.51
N VAL A 35 -3.21 -6.22 19.92
CA VAL A 35 -4.00 -7.20 19.15
C VAL A 35 -5.44 -6.72 18.99
N GLU A 36 -6.06 -6.22 20.05
CA GLU A 36 -7.42 -5.68 20.00
C GLU A 36 -7.51 -4.47 19.08
N LEU A 37 -6.56 -3.53 19.20
CA LEU A 37 -6.48 -2.35 18.33
C LEU A 37 -6.33 -2.75 16.85
N LEU A 38 -5.42 -3.68 16.55
CA LEU A 38 -5.19 -4.19 15.21
C LEU A 38 -6.42 -4.90 14.64
N THR A 39 -7.14 -5.64 15.47
CA THR A 39 -8.36 -6.35 15.07
C THR A 39 -9.50 -5.37 14.81
N ARG A 40 -9.67 -4.34 15.65
CA ARG A 40 -10.72 -3.31 15.50
C ARG A 40 -10.52 -2.43 14.27
N HIS A 41 -9.28 -2.02 13.97
CA HIS A 41 -9.02 -1.07 12.89
C HIS A 41 -8.88 -1.70 11.49
N GLY A 42 -8.90 -3.03 11.39
CA GLY A 42 -8.89 -3.75 10.11
C GLY A 42 -7.53 -3.72 9.39
N LYS A 43 -7.52 -4.19 8.13
CA LYS A 43 -6.29 -4.33 7.33
C LYS A 43 -5.56 -3.00 7.18
N TRP A 44 -4.31 -2.97 7.63
CA TRP A 44 -3.39 -1.87 7.35
C TRP A 44 -3.16 -1.73 5.84
N GLY A 45 -3.26 -0.50 5.35
CA GLY A 45 -3.06 -0.16 3.94
C GLY A 45 -3.65 1.20 3.60
N ARG A 46 -3.29 1.72 2.41
CA ARG A 46 -3.90 2.94 1.88
C ARG A 46 -5.43 2.78 1.89
N PRO A 47 -6.20 3.75 2.42
CA PRO A 47 -7.65 3.71 2.34
C PRO A 47 -8.09 3.41 0.90
N PRO A 48 -9.04 2.49 0.70
CA PRO A 48 -9.46 2.16 -0.64
C PRO A 48 -10.06 3.41 -1.29
N LEU A 49 -9.85 3.57 -2.60
CA LEU A 49 -10.46 4.67 -3.36
C LEU A 49 -11.98 4.72 -3.11
N PRO A 50 -12.60 5.90 -3.09
CA PRO A 50 -14.05 6.03 -3.04
C PRO A 50 -14.71 5.24 -4.20
N PRO A 51 -15.90 4.64 -4.01
CA PRO A 51 -16.56 3.82 -5.04
C PRO A 51 -16.67 4.49 -6.41
N GLU A 52 -16.96 5.78 -6.44
CA GLU A 52 -17.10 6.64 -7.63
C GLU A 52 -15.77 6.90 -8.35
N ALA A 53 -14.64 6.82 -7.64
CA ALA A 53 -13.30 6.99 -8.20
C ALA A 53 -12.66 5.66 -8.64
N ARG A 54 -13.27 4.50 -8.33
CA ARG A 54 -12.74 3.19 -8.70
C ARG A 54 -12.99 2.91 -10.19
N LYS A 55 -11.96 2.43 -10.88
CA LYS A 55 -12.11 1.85 -12.23
C LYS A 55 -13.01 0.62 -12.16
N LYS A 56 -14.00 0.53 -13.05
CA LYS A 56 -14.86 -0.65 -13.18
C LYS A 56 -14.22 -1.66 -14.13
N ARG A 57 -14.17 -2.94 -13.73
CA ARG A 57 -13.78 -4.04 -14.61
C ARG A 57 -14.96 -4.39 -15.51
N VAL A 58 -14.75 -4.38 -16.82
CA VAL A 58 -15.74 -4.76 -17.82
C VAL A 58 -15.14 -5.77 -18.80
N THR A 59 -15.99 -6.60 -19.40
CA THR A 59 -15.60 -7.50 -20.49
C THR A 59 -15.92 -6.80 -21.81
N LEU A 60 -14.91 -6.55 -22.64
CA LEU A 60 -15.02 -5.90 -23.94
C LEU A 60 -14.14 -6.66 -24.95
N HIS A 61 -14.69 -6.95 -26.12
CA HIS A 61 -13.91 -7.45 -27.25
C HIS A 61 -13.44 -6.26 -28.10
N LEU A 62 -12.17 -6.27 -28.48
CA LEU A 62 -11.56 -5.29 -29.37
C LEU A 62 -11.07 -6.02 -30.61
N ASP A 63 -11.08 -5.33 -31.74
CA ASP A 63 -10.47 -5.87 -32.97
C ASP A 63 -8.97 -6.15 -32.74
N PRO A 64 -8.41 -7.19 -33.38
CA PRO A 64 -7.03 -7.60 -33.14
C PRO A 64 -6.00 -6.49 -33.41
N ASP A 65 -6.18 -5.74 -34.49
CA ASP A 65 -5.30 -4.64 -34.87
C ASP A 65 -5.34 -3.50 -33.84
N VAL A 66 -6.51 -3.16 -33.31
CA VAL A 66 -6.67 -2.18 -32.23
C VAL A 66 -5.91 -2.64 -30.99
N LEU A 67 -6.04 -3.92 -30.61
CA LEU A 67 -5.35 -4.46 -29.45
C LEU A 67 -3.83 -4.44 -29.61
N ASP A 68 -3.33 -4.78 -30.80
CA ASP A 68 -1.91 -4.76 -31.14
C ASP A 68 -1.36 -3.33 -31.06
N ARG A 69 -2.08 -2.36 -31.62
CA ARG A 69 -1.69 -0.95 -31.57
C ARG A 69 -1.67 -0.39 -30.16
N LEU A 70 -2.64 -0.75 -29.31
CA LEU A 70 -2.64 -0.33 -27.91
C LEU A 70 -1.44 -0.92 -27.15
N LYS A 71 -1.15 -2.21 -27.37
CA LYS A 71 -0.07 -2.94 -26.69
C LYS A 71 1.34 -2.63 -27.21
N ALA A 72 1.48 -1.98 -28.37
CA ALA A 72 2.76 -1.71 -29.02
C ALA A 72 3.80 -1.05 -28.08
N ASP A 73 3.40 -0.07 -27.27
CA ASP A 73 4.32 0.59 -26.31
C ASP A 73 4.42 -0.13 -24.95
N GLY A 74 3.97 -1.39 -24.86
CA GLY A 74 4.14 -2.26 -23.70
C GLY A 74 3.36 -1.84 -22.46
N LYS A 75 4.02 -1.86 -21.29
CA LYS A 75 3.40 -1.66 -19.97
C LYS A 75 2.61 -0.34 -19.94
N GLY A 76 1.44 -0.38 -19.33
CA GLY A 76 0.55 0.79 -19.20
C GLY A 76 -0.39 1.02 -20.38
N TRP A 77 -0.46 0.12 -21.37
CA TRP A 77 -1.39 0.23 -22.49
C TRP A 77 -2.86 0.39 -22.07
N GLN A 78 -3.31 -0.26 -20.98
CA GLN A 78 -4.67 -0.10 -20.45
C GLN A 78 -4.94 1.32 -19.94
N THR A 79 -3.93 1.98 -19.36
CA THR A 79 -4.05 3.37 -18.91
C THR A 79 -4.15 4.30 -20.11
N ARG A 80 -3.35 4.07 -21.16
CA ARG A 80 -3.43 4.83 -22.42
C ARG A 80 -4.78 4.61 -23.12
N ALA A 81 -5.27 3.37 -23.17
CA ALA A 81 -6.58 3.04 -23.71
C ALA A 81 -7.71 3.78 -22.98
N ASN A 82 -7.68 3.77 -21.65
CA ASN A 82 -8.66 4.52 -20.85
C ASN A 82 -8.58 6.03 -21.12
N ALA A 83 -7.38 6.61 -21.24
CA ALA A 83 -7.20 8.02 -21.57
C ALA A 83 -7.75 8.37 -22.97
N ALA A 84 -7.52 7.50 -23.97
CA ALA A 84 -8.07 7.67 -25.31
C ALA A 84 -9.61 7.62 -25.31
N LEU A 85 -10.21 6.68 -24.57
CA LEU A 85 -11.67 6.60 -24.42
C LEU A 85 -12.24 7.84 -23.73
N ARG A 86 -11.59 8.33 -22.68
CA ARG A 86 -12.00 9.59 -22.02
C ARG A 86 -11.99 10.75 -23.01
N LYS A 87 -10.89 10.92 -23.75
CA LYS A 87 -10.78 11.96 -24.79
C LYS A 87 -11.88 11.85 -25.84
N ALA A 88 -12.19 10.63 -26.32
CA ALA A 88 -13.24 10.40 -27.31
C ALA A 88 -14.65 10.71 -26.77
N LEU A 89 -14.87 10.55 -25.46
CA LEU A 89 -16.12 10.85 -24.77
C LEU A 89 -16.20 12.28 -24.21
N GLY A 90 -15.15 13.10 -24.37
CA GLY A 90 -15.09 14.46 -23.81
C GLY A 90 -14.96 14.51 -22.28
N LEU A 91 -14.33 13.49 -21.67
CA LEU A 91 -14.11 13.34 -20.22
C LEU A 91 -12.67 13.65 -19.78
#